data_AF-A0AAN7V536-F1
#
_entry.id   AF-A0AAN7V536-F1
#
_cell.length_a   1.000
_cell.length_b   1.000
_cell.length_c   1.000
_cell.angle_alpha   90.00
_cell.angle_beta   90.00
_cell.angle_gamma   90.00
#
_symmetry.space_group_name_H-M   'P 1'
#
loop_
_entity.id
_entity.type
_entity.pdbx_description
1 polymer ?
#
loop_
_entity_poly.entity_id
_entity_poly.type
_entity_poly.pdbx_seq_one_letter_code
_entity_poly.pdbx_strand_id
1 'polypeptide(L)'
;MSVLVLLSSLLLCSVFSIVNSKVYKRCELARELQEVYEIPQTQLATWLCISNYESHYNTSAHNSGTGDHGLFQISELYWCSPPGVGLACGVSCADLKDDDIEDDVICARRIFRQHQRLTGDGFNAWAVYKLHCSNKEHRDTFLKGCFDTKNANSTAPQKEDSSKEKEKPHDQLKNMNDLNSNEAEVPKHSVQVKCSGRKSKAPISLLILREKPQTVSRQKKAKSFKKSATLDDMEAEKIPITTVSKHTIFKPTIHLLT
;
A
#
# COMPACT_ATOMS: atom_id res chain seq x y z
N MET A 1 -31.90 -38.64 18.82
CA MET A 1 -31.58 -38.02 17.52
C MET A 1 -31.68 -36.49 17.57
N SER A 2 -32.70 -35.90 18.19
CA SER A 2 -32.90 -34.45 18.24
C SER A 2 -31.77 -33.65 18.91
N VAL A 3 -31.16 -34.16 19.98
CA VAL A 3 -30.05 -33.47 20.68
C VAL A 3 -28.77 -33.41 19.81
N LEU A 4 -28.50 -34.46 19.03
CA LEU A 4 -27.33 -34.53 18.14
C LEU A 4 -27.46 -33.58 16.94
N VAL A 5 -28.67 -33.42 16.40
CA VAL A 5 -28.95 -32.47 15.30
C VAL A 5 -28.84 -31.03 15.80
N LEU A 6 -29.30 -30.75 17.02
CA LEU A 6 -29.15 -29.42 17.63
C LEU A 6 -27.69 -29.09 17.92
N LEU A 7 -26.91 -30.05 18.43
CA LEU A 7 -25.47 -29.88 18.66
C LEU A 7 -24.68 -29.69 17.36
N SER A 8 -24.99 -30.44 16.30
CA SER A 8 -24.32 -30.25 15.00
C SER A 8 -24.71 -28.93 14.34
N SER A 9 -25.97 -28.51 14.45
CA SER A 9 -26.43 -27.20 13.94
C SER A 9 -25.76 -26.04 14.68
N LEU A 10 -25.56 -26.14 16.00
CA LEU A 10 -24.86 -25.12 16.78
C LEU A 10 -23.37 -25.02 16.40
N LEU A 11 -22.73 -26.16 16.12
CA LEU A 11 -21.33 -26.23 15.69
C LEU A 11 -21.12 -25.68 14.27
N LEU A 12 -22.10 -25.88 13.37
CA LEU A 12 -22.11 -25.28 12.02
C LEU A 12 -22.36 -23.77 12.04
N CYS A 13 -23.11 -23.24 13.02
CA CYS A 13 -23.30 -21.79 13.15
C CYS A 13 -22.05 -21.06 13.70
N SER A 14 -21.22 -21.72 14.52
CA SER A 14 -20.00 -21.10 15.09
C SER A 14 -18.84 -20.89 14.09
N VAL A 15 -18.92 -21.46 12.88
CA VAL A 15 -17.84 -21.37 11.87
C VAL A 15 -18.12 -20.34 10.76
N PHE A 16 -19.26 -19.65 10.79
CA PHE A 16 -19.51 -18.51 9.92
C PHE A 16 -18.89 -17.26 10.55
N SER A 17 -17.61 -17.01 10.26
CA SER A 17 -17.03 -15.69 10.46
C SER A 17 -17.84 -14.71 9.61
N ILE A 18 -18.56 -13.80 10.27
CA ILE A 18 -19.22 -12.70 9.60
C ILE A 18 -18.08 -11.82 9.09
N VAL A 19 -17.76 -11.90 7.80
CA VAL A 19 -16.89 -10.94 7.15
C VAL A 19 -17.69 -9.65 7.06
N ASN A 20 -17.47 -8.78 8.03
CA ASN A 20 -17.96 -7.42 7.93
C ASN A 20 -17.05 -6.67 6.94
N SER A 21 -17.65 -5.71 6.24
CA SER A 21 -16.95 -4.86 5.27
C SER A 21 -17.19 -3.41 5.67
N LYS A 22 -16.09 -2.65 5.82
CA LYS A 22 -16.10 -1.26 6.25
C LYS A 22 -15.67 -0.37 5.10
N VAL A 23 -16.49 0.62 4.81
CA VAL A 23 -16.11 1.75 3.96
C VAL A 23 -15.86 2.95 4.85
N TYR A 24 -14.58 3.28 5.03
CA TYR A 24 -14.20 4.38 5.90
C TYR A 24 -14.64 5.75 5.36
N LYS A 25 -15.02 6.64 6.27
CA LYS A 25 -14.98 8.08 5.96
C LYS A 25 -13.51 8.55 5.96
N ARG A 26 -13.16 9.49 5.08
CA ARG A 26 -11.80 10.04 4.96
C ARG A 26 -11.14 10.40 6.30
N CYS A 27 -11.83 11.17 7.14
CA CYS A 27 -11.28 11.61 8.44
C CYS A 27 -11.42 10.58 9.57
N GLU A 28 -12.26 9.55 9.38
CA GLU A 28 -12.27 8.40 10.27
C GLU A 28 -10.98 7.60 10.06
N LEU A 29 -10.66 7.24 8.81
CA LEU A 29 -9.41 6.55 8.48
C LEU A 29 -8.18 7.39 8.85
N ALA A 30 -8.22 8.71 8.62
CA ALA A 30 -7.10 9.60 8.97
C ALA A 30 -6.75 9.51 10.47
N ARG A 31 -7.78 9.53 11.34
CA ARG A 31 -7.58 9.46 12.78
C ARG A 31 -7.13 8.07 13.19
N GLU A 32 -7.74 7.01 12.66
CA GLU A 32 -7.35 5.65 13.02
C GLU A 32 -5.89 5.34 12.63
N LEU A 33 -5.49 5.67 11.39
CA LEU A 33 -4.10 5.52 10.95
C LEU A 33 -3.11 6.30 11.82
N GLN A 34 -3.47 7.49 12.30
CA GLN A 34 -2.58 8.31 13.08
C GLN A 34 -2.55 7.91 14.57
N GLU A 35 -3.72 7.74 15.18
CA GLU A 35 -3.89 7.60 16.63
C GLU A 35 -3.71 6.15 17.09
N VAL A 36 -4.14 5.18 16.28
CA VAL A 36 -4.05 3.75 16.61
C VAL A 36 -2.76 3.15 16.07
N TYR A 37 -2.47 3.39 14.78
CA TYR A 37 -1.34 2.75 14.11
C TYR A 37 -0.06 3.60 14.03
N GLU A 38 -0.10 4.81 14.60
CA GLU A 38 1.02 5.74 14.71
C GLU A 38 1.71 5.99 13.35
N ILE A 39 0.91 6.12 12.29
CA ILE A 39 1.41 6.54 10.98
C ILE A 39 1.93 7.99 11.11
N PRO A 40 3.17 8.28 10.69
CA PRO A 40 3.72 9.62 10.79
C PRO A 40 2.83 10.65 10.07
N GLN A 41 2.62 11.80 10.71
CA GLN A 41 1.83 12.91 10.14
C GLN A 41 2.29 13.29 8.72
N THR A 42 3.60 13.27 8.47
CA THR A 42 4.19 13.56 7.14
C THR A 42 3.83 12.55 6.05
N GLN A 43 3.38 11.34 6.43
CA GLN A 43 2.97 10.27 5.53
C GLN A 43 1.46 10.12 5.41
N LEU A 44 0.72 10.60 6.41
CA LEU A 44 -0.70 10.31 6.57
C LEU A 44 -1.55 10.73 5.36
N ALA A 45 -1.29 11.93 4.83
CA ALA A 45 -1.97 12.39 3.62
C ALA A 45 -1.76 11.44 2.43
N THR A 46 -0.58 10.80 2.35
CA THR A 46 -0.23 9.90 1.24
C THR A 46 -0.96 8.60 1.35
N TRP A 47 -0.99 8.03 2.56
CA TRP A 47 -1.76 6.84 2.84
C TRP A 47 -3.25 7.05 2.53
N LEU A 48 -3.83 8.20 2.87
CA LEU A 48 -5.22 8.51 2.52
C LEU A 48 -5.44 8.69 1.01
N CYS A 49 -4.51 9.33 0.30
CA CYS A 49 -4.60 9.45 -1.15
C CYS A 49 -4.53 8.08 -1.84
N ILE A 50 -3.56 7.25 -1.45
CA ILE A 50 -3.39 5.89 -1.98
C ILE A 50 -4.66 5.07 -1.71
N SER A 51 -5.12 5.01 -0.45
CA SER A 51 -6.32 4.24 -0.09
C SER A 51 -7.57 4.70 -0.86
N ASN A 52 -7.69 6.00 -1.13
CA ASN A 52 -8.80 6.51 -1.95
C ASN A 52 -8.74 5.99 -3.40
N TYR A 53 -7.58 6.11 -4.05
CA TYR A 53 -7.43 5.72 -5.45
C TYR A 53 -7.36 4.21 -5.67
N GLU A 54 -6.89 3.45 -4.67
CA GLU A 54 -6.82 2.00 -4.71
C GLU A 54 -8.19 1.35 -4.44
N SER A 55 -8.89 1.78 -3.39
CA SER A 55 -10.07 1.05 -2.88
C SER A 55 -11.28 1.93 -2.59
N HIS A 56 -11.20 3.24 -2.78
CA HIS A 56 -12.21 4.20 -2.28
C HIS A 56 -12.50 4.01 -0.79
N TYR A 57 -11.47 3.70 -0.01
CA TYR A 57 -11.55 3.44 1.43
C TYR A 57 -12.36 2.20 1.84
N ASN A 58 -12.64 1.30 0.91
CA ASN A 58 -13.35 0.05 1.17
C ASN A 58 -12.36 -1.04 1.59
N THR A 59 -12.47 -1.54 2.82
CA THR A 59 -11.60 -2.61 3.32
C THR A 59 -11.84 -3.93 2.61
N SER A 60 -13.05 -4.21 2.12
CA SER A 60 -13.32 -5.46 1.40
C SER A 60 -13.05 -5.37 -0.11
N ALA A 61 -12.33 -4.35 -0.58
CA ALA A 61 -12.04 -4.19 -2.00
C ALA A 61 -11.20 -5.36 -2.54
N HIS A 62 -11.55 -5.85 -3.72
CA HIS A 62 -10.84 -6.95 -4.36
C HIS A 62 -10.83 -6.76 -5.87
N ASN A 63 -9.62 -6.66 -6.43
CA ASN A 63 -9.43 -6.64 -7.86
C ASN A 63 -9.00 -8.02 -8.35
N SER A 64 -9.98 -8.84 -8.76
CA SER A 64 -9.72 -10.19 -9.27
C SER A 64 -8.88 -10.23 -10.55
N GLY A 65 -8.78 -9.09 -11.27
CA GLY A 65 -7.98 -9.01 -12.49
C GLY A 65 -6.48 -8.92 -12.22
N THR A 66 -6.08 -8.26 -11.13
CA THR A 66 -4.68 -8.06 -10.73
C THR A 66 -4.27 -8.89 -9.51
N GLY A 67 -5.24 -9.44 -8.77
CA GLY A 67 -5.01 -10.19 -7.53
C GLY A 67 -4.69 -9.30 -6.34
N ASP A 68 -5.29 -8.10 -6.28
CA ASP A 68 -5.05 -7.13 -5.22
C ASP A 68 -6.21 -7.06 -4.22
N HIS A 69 -5.87 -6.97 -2.94
CA HIS A 69 -6.81 -7.14 -1.83
C HIS A 69 -6.76 -5.96 -0.87
N GLY A 70 -7.91 -5.60 -0.34
CA GLY A 70 -7.98 -4.76 0.84
C GLY A 70 -7.92 -3.27 0.59
N LEU A 71 -7.87 -2.55 1.71
CA LEU A 71 -7.83 -1.09 1.76
C LEU A 71 -6.68 -0.51 0.93
N PHE A 72 -5.53 -1.18 0.93
CA PHE A 72 -4.31 -0.75 0.23
C PHE A 72 -4.01 -1.51 -1.06
N GLN A 73 -4.95 -2.35 -1.54
CA GLN A 73 -4.78 -3.18 -2.74
C GLN A 73 -3.45 -3.96 -2.75
N ILE A 74 -3.24 -4.74 -1.70
CA ILE A 74 -2.05 -5.55 -1.48
C ILE A 74 -2.10 -6.81 -2.35
N SER A 75 -1.05 -7.04 -3.14
CA SER A 75 -1.00 -8.12 -4.13
C SER A 75 -0.77 -9.51 -3.53
N GLU A 76 -1.61 -10.46 -3.93
CA GLU A 76 -1.48 -11.90 -3.61
C GLU A 76 -0.28 -12.58 -4.27
N LEU A 77 0.35 -11.93 -5.25
CA LEU A 77 1.52 -12.48 -5.92
C LEU A 77 2.78 -12.39 -5.06
N TYR A 78 2.82 -11.48 -4.08
CA TYR A 78 4.03 -11.17 -3.33
C TYR A 78 3.85 -11.05 -1.82
N TRP A 79 2.66 -10.68 -1.34
CA TRP A 79 2.48 -10.20 0.04
C TRP A 79 1.57 -11.08 0.89
N CYS A 80 0.43 -11.53 0.35
CA CYS A 80 -0.51 -12.43 1.03
C CYS A 80 -0.73 -13.72 0.23
N SER A 81 -1.45 -14.70 0.77
CA SER A 81 -1.75 -15.95 0.04
C SER A 81 -3.24 -16.33 0.03
N PRO A 82 -3.73 -16.87 -1.10
CA PRO A 82 -4.93 -17.69 -1.15
C PRO A 82 -4.63 -19.19 -1.41
N PRO A 83 -5.17 -20.13 -0.61
CA PRO A 83 -5.46 -20.02 0.81
C PRO A 83 -4.17 -20.10 1.66
N GLY A 84 -4.25 -19.72 2.94
CA GLY A 84 -3.19 -19.89 3.92
C GLY A 84 -2.44 -18.61 4.28
N VAL A 85 -1.50 -18.73 5.23
CA VAL A 85 -0.58 -17.68 5.67
C VAL A 85 0.74 -17.83 4.93
N GLY A 86 1.17 -16.79 4.23
CA GLY A 86 2.33 -16.95 3.34
C GLY A 86 2.92 -15.67 2.79
N LEU A 87 3.95 -15.89 1.96
CA LEU A 87 4.75 -14.87 1.30
C LEU A 87 5.35 -13.84 2.25
N ALA A 88 5.52 -12.61 1.77
CA ALA A 88 6.28 -11.61 2.51
C ALA A 88 5.53 -11.15 3.77
N CYS A 89 4.21 -10.94 3.77
CA CYS A 89 3.52 -10.45 4.97
C CYS A 89 3.13 -11.58 5.94
N GLY A 90 3.01 -12.83 5.48
CA GLY A 90 2.67 -13.95 6.36
C GLY A 90 1.21 -13.95 6.81
N VAL A 91 0.31 -13.36 6.01
CA VAL A 91 -1.12 -13.19 6.28
C VAL A 91 -1.95 -13.84 5.17
N SER A 92 -3.21 -14.20 5.46
CA SER A 92 -4.13 -14.60 4.39
C SER A 92 -4.62 -13.36 3.63
N CYS A 93 -4.88 -13.49 2.33
CA CYS A 93 -5.53 -12.40 1.59
C CYS A 93 -6.99 -12.17 2.05
N ALA A 94 -7.58 -13.12 2.78
CA ALA A 94 -8.91 -12.94 3.38
C ALA A 94 -8.88 -11.99 4.58
N ASP A 95 -7.81 -12.04 5.37
CA ASP A 95 -7.63 -11.21 6.58
C ASP A 95 -7.53 -9.72 6.17
N LEU A 96 -6.79 -9.43 5.08
CA LEU A 96 -6.69 -8.10 4.46
C LEU A 96 -8.01 -7.53 3.87
N LYS A 97 -9.16 -8.20 4.06
CA LYS A 97 -10.45 -7.78 3.49
C LYS A 97 -11.58 -7.72 4.52
N ASP A 98 -11.25 -7.85 5.80
CA ASP A 98 -12.21 -7.66 6.88
C ASP A 98 -12.26 -6.19 7.34
N ASP A 99 -12.82 -5.91 8.52
CA ASP A 99 -12.94 -4.54 9.04
C ASP A 99 -11.71 -4.09 9.85
N ASP A 100 -10.92 -5.03 10.35
CA ASP A 100 -9.76 -4.78 11.20
C ASP A 100 -8.51 -4.62 10.35
N ILE A 101 -8.08 -3.37 10.19
CA ILE A 101 -6.97 -3.04 9.29
C ILE A 101 -5.59 -3.18 9.96
N GLU A 102 -5.47 -3.86 11.10
CA GLU A 102 -4.17 -4.01 11.77
C GLU A 102 -3.16 -4.75 10.88
N ASP A 103 -3.56 -5.87 10.30
CA ASP A 103 -2.69 -6.68 9.44
C ASP A 103 -2.43 -5.99 8.08
N ASP A 104 -3.42 -5.28 7.53
CA ASP A 104 -3.29 -4.37 6.39
C ASP A 104 -2.18 -3.34 6.63
N VAL A 105 -2.25 -2.60 7.73
CA VAL A 105 -1.32 -1.51 8.04
C VAL A 105 0.09 -2.07 8.32
N ILE A 106 0.19 -3.21 9.02
CA ILE A 106 1.47 -3.89 9.24
C ILE A 106 2.10 -4.30 7.91
N CYS A 107 1.32 -4.90 7.01
CA CYS A 107 1.79 -5.33 5.71
C CYS A 107 2.18 -4.13 4.84
N ALA A 108 1.36 -3.09 4.76
CA ALA A 108 1.65 -1.85 4.03
C ALA A 108 2.94 -1.17 4.52
N ARG A 109 3.19 -1.11 5.85
CA ARG A 109 4.45 -0.60 6.41
C ARG A 109 5.65 -1.45 5.99
N ARG A 110 5.49 -2.78 5.90
CA ARG A 110 6.55 -3.68 5.41
C ARG A 110 6.86 -3.41 3.93
N ILE A 111 5.83 -3.28 3.10
CA ILE A 111 5.93 -2.93 1.68
C ILE A 111 6.67 -1.60 1.51
N PHE A 112 6.24 -0.57 2.25
CA PHE A 112 6.84 0.77 2.25
C PHE A 112 8.33 0.69 2.60
N ARG A 113 8.71 0.01 3.69
CA ARG A 113 10.12 -0.13 4.11
C ARG A 113 10.97 -0.87 3.08
N GLN A 114 10.41 -1.88 2.43
CA GLN A 114 11.11 -2.61 1.38
C GLN A 114 11.37 -1.70 0.17
N HIS A 115 10.35 -0.99 -0.31
CA HIS A 115 10.48 -0.09 -1.48
C HIS A 115 11.30 1.17 -1.18
N GLN A 116 11.30 1.63 0.06
CA GLN A 116 12.16 2.71 0.53
C GLN A 116 13.63 2.35 0.34
N ARG A 117 14.01 1.09 0.63
CA ARG A 117 15.38 0.59 0.42
C ARG A 117 15.72 0.38 -1.05
N LEU A 118 14.74 -0.03 -1.86
CA LEU A 118 14.96 -0.35 -3.27
C LEU A 118 14.97 0.88 -4.19
N THR A 119 14.13 1.88 -3.90
CA THR A 119 13.88 2.99 -4.84
C THR A 119 14.14 4.37 -4.24
N GLY A 120 14.37 4.47 -2.92
CA GLY A 120 14.52 5.75 -2.24
C GLY A 120 13.20 6.44 -1.86
N ASP A 121 12.05 5.91 -2.27
CA ASP A 121 10.72 6.35 -1.83
C ASP A 121 9.81 5.12 -1.65
N GLY A 122 9.39 4.86 -0.41
CA GLY A 122 8.56 3.70 -0.08
C GLY A 122 7.18 3.69 -0.74
N PHE A 123 6.64 4.84 -1.13
CA PHE A 123 5.33 4.90 -1.78
C PHE A 123 5.36 4.48 -3.25
N ASN A 124 6.54 4.31 -3.86
CA ASN A 124 6.68 3.77 -5.21
C ASN A 124 6.18 2.33 -5.37
N ALA A 125 5.83 1.64 -4.27
CA ALA A 125 5.21 0.32 -4.33
C ALA A 125 3.79 0.34 -4.92
N TRP A 126 3.08 1.47 -4.83
CA TRP A 126 1.71 1.62 -5.31
C TRP A 126 1.68 2.30 -6.66
N ALA A 127 1.03 1.68 -7.65
CA ALA A 127 0.96 2.20 -9.02
C ALA A 127 0.25 3.56 -9.07
N VAL A 128 -0.76 3.77 -8.22
CA VAL A 128 -1.50 5.03 -8.13
C VAL A 128 -0.66 6.20 -7.61
N TYR A 129 0.43 5.92 -6.88
CA TYR A 129 1.17 6.95 -6.14
C TYR A 129 1.73 8.03 -7.07
N LYS A 130 2.48 7.63 -8.10
CA LYS A 130 3.11 8.59 -9.02
C LYS A 130 2.07 9.41 -9.78
N LEU A 131 0.98 8.76 -10.19
CA LEU A 131 -0.05 9.35 -11.03
C LEU A 131 -0.96 10.31 -10.26
N HIS A 132 -1.30 9.99 -9.02
CA HIS A 132 -2.35 10.70 -8.28
C HIS A 132 -1.86 11.36 -6.99
N CYS A 133 -0.83 10.81 -6.33
CA CYS A 133 -0.48 11.18 -4.97
C CYS A 133 0.90 11.83 -4.82
N SER A 134 1.70 11.93 -5.88
CA SER A 134 3.05 12.51 -5.83
C SER A 134 3.04 14.01 -5.55
N ASN A 135 2.04 14.74 -6.07
CA ASN A 135 1.87 16.15 -5.81
C ASN A 135 1.46 16.41 -4.35
N LYS A 136 2.28 17.18 -3.63
CA LYS A 136 2.06 17.48 -2.20
C LYS A 136 0.78 18.29 -1.96
N GLU A 137 0.53 19.34 -2.73
CA GLU A 137 -0.64 20.20 -2.55
C GLU A 137 -1.95 19.42 -2.74
N HIS A 138 -2.02 18.62 -3.81
CA HIS A 138 -3.17 17.75 -4.08
C HIS A 138 -3.42 16.78 -2.93
N ARG A 139 -2.38 16.10 -2.48
CA ARG A 139 -2.49 15.12 -1.42
C ARG A 139 -2.81 15.76 -0.05
N ASP A 140 -2.29 16.95 0.25
CA ASP A 140 -2.60 17.64 1.51
C ASP A 140 -4.11 17.95 1.65
N THR A 141 -4.85 18.01 0.53
CA THR A 141 -6.33 18.13 0.57
C THR A 141 -7.02 16.95 1.26
N PHE A 142 -6.40 15.76 1.25
CA PHE A 142 -6.95 14.57 1.91
C PHE A 142 -6.92 14.65 3.45
N LEU A 143 -6.18 15.58 4.04
CA LEU A 143 -6.19 15.84 5.49
C LEU A 143 -7.03 17.04 5.90
N LYS A 144 -7.49 17.85 4.94
CA LYS A 144 -8.23 19.08 5.23
C LYS A 144 -9.46 18.78 6.09
N GLY A 145 -9.57 19.43 7.24
CA GLY A 145 -10.69 19.30 8.17
C GLY A 145 -10.71 18.03 9.03
N CYS A 146 -9.70 17.16 8.98
CA CYS A 146 -9.71 15.94 9.80
C CYS A 146 -9.29 16.14 11.25
N PHE A 147 -8.55 17.21 11.54
CA PHE A 147 -8.00 17.51 12.87
C PHE A 147 -8.42 18.87 13.41
N ASP A 148 -9.44 19.48 12.81
CA ASP A 148 -9.96 20.76 13.29
C ASP A 148 -10.69 20.53 14.62
N THR A 149 -10.10 21.03 15.71
CA THR A 149 -10.54 20.85 17.10
C THR A 149 -11.89 21.52 17.43
N LYS A 150 -12.65 21.98 16.44
CA LYS A 150 -13.92 22.71 16.63
C LYS A 150 -15.18 21.85 16.52
N ASN A 151 -15.08 20.58 16.12
CA ASN A 151 -16.25 19.71 15.90
C ASN A 151 -16.10 18.30 16.52
N ALA A 152 -15.53 18.20 17.71
CA ALA A 152 -15.50 16.93 18.46
C ALA A 152 -16.87 16.52 19.09
N ASN A 153 -17.93 17.30 18.86
CA ASN A 153 -19.27 17.05 19.44
C ASN A 153 -20.35 16.62 18.42
N SER A 154 -20.01 16.28 17.17
CA SER A 154 -21.03 15.93 16.16
C SER A 154 -20.90 14.54 15.54
N THR A 155 -20.13 13.64 16.14
CA THR A 155 -20.16 12.22 15.73
C THR A 155 -20.93 11.39 16.75
N ALA A 156 -22.25 11.58 16.78
CA ALA A 156 -23.20 10.58 17.23
C ALA A 156 -24.13 10.26 16.05
N PRO A 157 -24.58 9.00 15.86
CA PRO A 157 -25.30 8.60 14.65
C PRO A 157 -26.70 9.23 14.61
N GLN A 158 -26.99 10.04 13.59
CA GLN A 158 -28.34 10.48 13.27
C GLN A 158 -28.92 9.56 12.20
N LYS A 159 -30.03 8.91 12.55
CA LYS A 159 -30.90 8.12 11.68
C LYS A 159 -31.42 8.96 10.51
N GLU A 160 -31.61 8.31 9.37
CA GLU A 160 -32.38 8.82 8.23
C GLU A 160 -33.80 9.22 8.64
N ASP A 161 -34.27 10.38 8.17
CA ASP A 161 -35.66 10.55 7.76
C ASP A 161 -35.74 11.50 6.55
N SER A 162 -36.75 11.22 5.74
CA SER A 162 -37.02 11.62 4.37
C SER A 162 -37.59 13.03 4.22
N SER A 163 -37.51 13.51 2.97
CA SER A 163 -38.28 14.57 2.32
C SER A 163 -37.85 16.04 2.56
N LYS A 164 -37.41 16.72 1.49
CA LYS A 164 -38.25 17.70 0.75
C LYS A 164 -37.51 18.32 -0.45
N GLU A 165 -38.13 18.18 -1.61
CA GLU A 165 -37.83 18.86 -2.87
C GLU A 165 -38.09 20.37 -2.77
N LYS A 166 -37.23 21.19 -3.40
CA LYS A 166 -37.58 22.57 -3.77
C LYS A 166 -36.76 23.08 -4.97
N GLU A 167 -37.53 23.44 -5.97
CA GLU A 167 -37.26 23.98 -7.31
C GLU A 167 -36.58 25.37 -7.30
N LYS A 168 -35.80 25.67 -8.35
CA LYS A 168 -35.06 26.94 -8.53
C LYS A 168 -35.65 27.75 -9.71
N PRO A 169 -35.85 29.08 -9.60
CA PRO A 169 -36.37 29.89 -10.71
C PRO A 169 -35.30 30.26 -11.74
N HIS A 170 -35.78 30.35 -12.98
CA HIS A 170 -35.11 30.78 -14.19
C HIS A 170 -35.41 32.26 -14.43
N ASP A 171 -34.40 33.09 -14.72
CA ASP A 171 -34.63 34.37 -15.38
C ASP A 171 -33.51 34.70 -16.38
N GLN A 172 -33.94 35.30 -17.48
CA GLN A 172 -33.26 35.42 -18.77
C GLN A 172 -32.45 36.71 -18.87
N LEU A 173 -31.34 36.69 -19.63
CA LEU A 173 -30.89 37.90 -20.32
C LEU A 173 -30.36 37.61 -21.72
N LYS A 174 -31.23 37.94 -22.68
CA LYS A 174 -31.07 38.59 -23.99
C LYS A 174 -29.81 38.34 -24.83
N ASN A 175 -30.15 37.97 -26.06
CA ASN A 175 -29.37 37.77 -27.26
C ASN A 175 -28.79 39.07 -27.84
N MET A 176 -27.61 38.99 -28.46
CA MET A 176 -27.18 39.91 -29.51
C MET A 176 -26.29 39.13 -30.50
N ASN A 177 -26.82 38.94 -31.71
CA ASN A 177 -26.11 38.39 -32.86
C ASN A 177 -25.14 39.45 -33.42
N ASP A 178 -23.97 39.04 -33.91
CA ASP A 178 -23.65 39.07 -35.35
C ASP A 178 -22.16 38.79 -35.65
N LEU A 179 -21.96 37.97 -36.70
CA LEU A 179 -20.79 37.82 -37.59
C LEU A 179 -19.53 37.17 -36.94
N ASN A 180 -18.90 36.13 -37.51
CA ASN A 180 -18.64 35.87 -38.91
C ASN A 180 -18.26 34.40 -39.12
N SER A 181 -18.59 33.90 -40.30
CA SER A 181 -18.36 32.57 -40.85
C SER A 181 -16.87 32.20 -40.93
N ASN A 182 -16.55 30.94 -40.60
CA ASN A 182 -15.48 30.15 -41.21
C ASN A 182 -15.71 28.68 -40.83
N GLU A 183 -16.49 27.97 -41.66
CA GLU A 183 -16.56 26.50 -41.63
C GLU A 183 -15.29 25.93 -42.27
N ALA A 184 -14.47 25.28 -41.45
CA ALA A 184 -13.49 24.30 -41.91
C ALA A 184 -13.95 22.92 -41.42
N GLU A 185 -14.34 22.12 -42.40
CA GLU A 185 -14.84 20.75 -42.33
C GLU A 185 -13.89 19.82 -41.55
N VAL A 186 -14.39 19.21 -40.46
CA VAL A 186 -13.64 18.19 -39.68
C VAL A 186 -13.96 16.79 -40.25
N PRO A 187 -12.99 16.07 -40.83
CA PRO A 187 -13.24 14.73 -41.34
C PRO A 187 -13.39 13.72 -40.19
N LYS A 188 -14.52 13.02 -40.17
CA LYS A 188 -14.71 11.79 -39.41
C LYS A 188 -13.76 10.72 -39.94
N HIS A 189 -12.75 10.35 -39.15
CA HIS A 189 -12.05 9.08 -39.35
C HIS A 189 -12.14 8.20 -38.10
N SER A 190 -12.90 7.12 -38.25
CA SER A 190 -12.93 5.96 -37.37
C SER A 190 -11.53 5.34 -37.30
N VAL A 191 -10.88 5.41 -36.15
CA VAL A 191 -9.64 4.67 -35.91
C VAL A 191 -10.00 3.23 -35.55
N GLN A 192 -9.96 2.35 -36.55
CA GLN A 192 -9.95 0.90 -36.37
C GLN A 192 -8.54 0.47 -35.96
N VAL A 193 -8.38 -0.02 -34.73
CA VAL A 193 -7.13 -0.63 -34.27
C VAL A 193 -7.01 -2.01 -34.91
N LYS A 194 -6.19 -2.12 -35.96
CA LYS A 194 -5.89 -3.38 -36.65
C LYS A 194 -4.65 -4.03 -36.02
N CYS A 195 -4.83 -5.06 -35.21
CA CYS A 195 -3.73 -5.91 -34.76
C CYS A 195 -3.26 -6.79 -35.93
N SER A 196 -2.16 -6.39 -36.58
CA SER A 196 -1.46 -7.22 -37.56
C SER A 196 -0.51 -8.17 -36.82
N GLY A 197 -0.87 -9.45 -36.77
CA GLY A 197 -0.01 -10.52 -36.28
C GLY A 197 1.24 -10.68 -37.14
N ARG A 198 2.43 -10.40 -36.57
CA ARG A 198 3.71 -10.69 -37.21
C ARG A 198 4.09 -12.13 -36.88
N LYS A 199 4.00 -13.01 -37.88
CA LYS A 199 4.53 -14.39 -37.83
C LYS A 199 6.06 -14.30 -37.83
N SER A 200 6.72 -14.70 -36.75
CA SER A 200 8.14 -15.03 -36.77
C SER A 200 8.28 -16.54 -36.87
N LYS A 201 8.91 -17.01 -37.95
CA LYS A 201 9.28 -18.41 -38.16
C LYS A 201 10.78 -18.56 -37.87
N ALA A 202 11.07 -19.68 -37.20
CA ALA A 202 12.32 -20.46 -37.19
C ALA A 202 13.42 -20.10 -36.16
N PRO A 203 14.17 -21.13 -35.71
CA PRO A 203 14.66 -21.22 -34.34
C PRO A 203 16.15 -20.88 -34.22
N ILE A 204 16.53 -20.23 -33.13
CA ILE A 204 17.93 -20.17 -32.70
C ILE A 204 18.11 -21.28 -31.67
N SER A 205 18.92 -22.27 -32.05
CA SER A 205 19.35 -23.37 -31.20
C SER A 205 20.20 -22.81 -30.06
N LEU A 206 19.60 -22.65 -28.88
CA LEU A 206 20.32 -22.31 -27.65
C LEU A 206 20.76 -23.62 -26.99
N LEU A 207 21.99 -24.03 -27.28
CA LEU A 207 22.68 -25.12 -26.56
C LEU A 207 22.96 -24.65 -25.12
N ILE A 208 22.05 -24.96 -24.20
CA ILE A 208 22.33 -24.89 -22.77
C ILE A 208 23.10 -26.16 -22.39
N LEU A 209 24.42 -26.03 -22.20
CA LEU A 209 25.20 -27.03 -21.48
C LEU A 209 24.68 -27.07 -20.03
N ARG A 210 24.11 -28.22 -19.66
CA ARG A 210 23.81 -28.60 -18.28
C ARG A 210 25.10 -28.65 -17.48
N GLU A 211 25.35 -27.67 -16.62
CA GLU A 211 26.27 -27.86 -15.50
C GLU A 211 25.56 -28.64 -14.39
N LYS A 212 26.19 -29.74 -13.97
CA LYS A 212 25.75 -30.59 -12.85
C LYS A 212 25.83 -29.80 -11.54
N PRO A 213 24.90 -29.99 -10.59
CA PRO A 213 25.02 -29.43 -9.27
C PRO A 213 26.22 -30.05 -8.54
N GLN A 214 27.21 -29.23 -8.18
CA GLN A 214 28.24 -29.64 -7.23
C GLN A 214 27.69 -29.56 -5.80
N THR A 215 27.79 -30.70 -5.11
CA THR A 215 27.52 -30.86 -3.70
C THR A 215 28.57 -30.11 -2.87
N VAL A 216 28.20 -28.99 -2.24
CA VAL A 216 29.06 -28.33 -1.26
C VAL A 216 28.90 -29.02 0.09
N SER A 217 29.94 -29.75 0.51
CA SER A 217 30.02 -30.41 1.81
C SER A 217 30.09 -29.38 2.95
N ARG A 218 29.11 -29.43 3.86
CA ARG A 218 29.06 -28.64 5.09
C ARG A 218 30.09 -29.17 6.10
N GLN A 219 31.23 -28.50 6.23
CA GLN A 219 32.16 -28.75 7.33
C GLN A 219 31.57 -28.22 8.65
N LYS A 220 31.16 -29.14 9.53
CA LYS A 220 30.85 -28.85 10.94
C LYS A 220 32.18 -28.71 11.70
N LYS A 221 32.55 -27.48 12.09
CA LYS A 221 33.59 -27.27 13.10
C LYS A 221 32.92 -27.02 14.44
N ALA A 222 32.85 -28.08 15.25
CA ALA A 222 32.49 -27.98 16.66
C ALA A 222 33.57 -27.14 17.37
N LYS A 223 33.17 -26.02 17.98
CA LYS A 223 33.98 -25.35 19.00
C LYS A 223 33.40 -25.69 20.36
N SER A 224 34.25 -26.35 21.13
CA SER A 224 34.05 -26.84 22.49
C SER A 224 33.70 -25.69 23.43
N PHE A 225 32.62 -25.90 24.19
CA PHE A 225 32.14 -25.06 25.27
C PHE A 225 32.98 -25.37 26.52
N LYS A 226 33.88 -24.46 26.91
CA LYS A 226 34.54 -24.52 28.22
C LYS A 226 33.74 -23.66 29.20
N LYS A 227 33.36 -24.29 30.32
CA LYS A 227 32.58 -23.73 31.43
C LYS A 227 33.53 -23.28 32.55
N SER A 228 33.13 -22.19 33.22
CA SER A 228 33.35 -21.86 34.64
C SER A 228 34.48 -20.89 35.03
N ALA A 229 34.06 -19.72 35.54
CA ALA A 229 34.55 -19.00 36.73
C ALA A 229 33.56 -17.81 36.96
N THR A 230 32.57 -17.97 37.85
CA THR A 230 32.45 -17.38 39.21
C THR A 230 32.23 -15.86 39.25
N LEU A 231 31.10 -15.48 39.86
CA LEU A 231 30.76 -14.14 40.34
C LEU A 231 31.67 -13.80 41.52
N ASP A 232 32.36 -12.66 41.44
CA ASP A 232 32.57 -11.64 42.48
C ASP A 232 33.58 -10.62 41.91
N ASP A 233 33.57 -9.38 42.43
CA ASP A 233 34.32 -8.15 42.03
C ASP A 233 33.54 -7.24 41.04
N MET A 234 32.80 -6.21 41.48
CA MET A 234 33.26 -4.86 41.92
C MET A 234 34.32 -4.30 40.93
N GLU A 235 34.19 -3.19 40.23
CA GLU A 235 33.69 -1.85 40.58
C GLU A 235 33.69 -1.03 39.27
N ALA A 236 32.92 0.06 39.24
CA ALA A 236 32.89 1.04 38.18
C ALA A 236 34.26 1.68 37.88
N GLU A 237 34.61 1.83 36.60
CA GLU A 237 35.51 2.91 36.19
C GLU A 237 35.12 3.50 34.82
N LYS A 238 35.33 4.81 34.76
CA LYS A 238 34.74 5.83 33.89
C LYS A 238 35.72 6.12 32.74
N ILE A 239 35.29 6.03 31.48
CA ILE A 239 36.16 6.35 30.33
C ILE A 239 36.02 7.84 29.95
N PRO A 240 37.11 8.63 29.91
CA PRO A 240 37.08 10.03 29.53
C PRO A 240 37.22 10.22 28.01
N ILE A 241 36.61 11.32 27.55
CA ILE A 241 36.61 11.85 26.19
C ILE A 241 37.86 12.72 26.03
N THR A 242 38.73 12.40 25.06
CA THR A 242 39.77 13.32 24.60
C THR A 242 39.83 13.41 23.08
N THR A 243 39.80 14.67 22.66
CA THR A 243 39.86 15.26 21.32
C THR A 243 41.22 15.15 20.65
N VAL A 244 41.26 14.96 19.32
CA VAL A 244 42.30 15.40 18.33
C VAL A 244 41.69 15.09 16.95
N SER A 245 41.85 15.75 15.80
CA SER A 245 42.30 17.07 15.31
C SER A 245 42.01 17.07 13.80
N LYS A 246 42.03 18.23 13.15
CA LYS A 246 41.53 18.50 11.79
C LYS A 246 42.52 18.12 10.66
N HIS A 247 41.93 18.05 9.46
CA HIS A 247 42.49 18.19 8.10
C HIS A 247 43.16 17.00 7.43
N THR A 248 42.52 16.51 6.37
CA THR A 248 43.14 16.53 5.01
C THR A 248 42.06 16.41 3.93
N ILE A 249 42.17 17.31 2.95
CA ILE A 249 41.31 17.48 1.78
C ILE A 249 41.78 16.51 0.70
N PHE A 250 40.89 15.67 0.18
CA PHE A 250 41.17 14.77 -0.94
C PHE A 250 40.75 15.45 -2.25
N LYS A 251 41.71 15.73 -3.15
CA LYS A 251 41.47 16.13 -4.55
C LYS A 251 41.42 14.86 -5.42
N PRO A 252 40.46 14.71 -6.35
CA PRO A 252 40.49 13.64 -7.33
C PRO A 252 41.26 14.08 -8.60
N THR A 253 42.23 13.27 -9.00
CA THR A 253 42.91 13.39 -10.30
C THR A 253 42.11 12.61 -11.35
N ILE A 254 41.63 13.32 -12.37
CA ILE A 254 41.03 12.74 -13.59
C ILE A 254 42.17 12.31 -14.51
N HIS A 255 42.24 11.02 -14.84
CA HIS A 255 43.04 10.54 -15.98
C HIS A 255 42.13 10.44 -17.21
N LEU A 256 42.41 11.24 -18.23
CA LEU A 256 41.95 11.02 -19.60
C LEU A 256 42.79 9.90 -20.21
N LEU A 257 42.13 8.87 -20.75
CA LEU A 257 42.74 7.91 -21.68
C LEU A 257 42.47 8.40 -23.10
N THR A 258 43.55 8.69 -23.81
CA THR A 258 43.64 8.68 -25.28
C THR A 258 43.73 7.26 -25.81
#